data_AF-A0A2P8QN99-F1
#
_entry.id   AF-A0A2P8QN99-F1
#
_cell.length_a   1.000
_cell.length_b   1.000
_cell.length_c   1.000
_cell.angle_alpha   90.00
_cell.angle_beta   90.00
_cell.angle_gamma   90.00
#
_symmetry.space_group_name_H-M   'P 1'
#
loop_
_entity.id
_entity.type
_entity.pdbx_description
1 polymer ?
#
loop_
_entity_poly.entity_id
_entity_poly.type
_entity_poly.pdbx_seq_one_letter_code
_entity_poly.pdbx_strand_id
1 'polypeptide(L)'
;MSADNQNVTATKPKQKGKSLPPKLIIWLGKFVWTTLWQLMMSQLAPRGKSGEYLRPSSQFRDSIGIDSPYPPATGRYQLFVGLSCPWAHRTLVVRSLKGLEDAISVAIATPDPIQGGWVLPQQEEGCRSLAELYQLAKSGYQGRCTVPVLWDKQTKAIVNNESAEIIVILNNAFNEFAQHPELELYPEDLREKIDWWNEKIYHAVNNGVYRCGLAQTQAAYLEACNELFATLDEIDAVLANSRYLCGDCVTLADIRLFTTLFRFDIAYYGIFKCNRRRIQDYQHLGSYLRDLYQLPGVADTCDLESVKQDYYGNLFPLNPGGIIPAGPDMSSLLVPHGRENIGKSTASS
;
A
#
# COMPACT_ATOMS: atom_id res chain seq x y z
N MET A 1 -36.07 -82.67 5.75
CA MET A 1 -35.17 -82.89 4.60
C MET A 1 -35.19 -81.59 3.80
N SER A 2 -34.26 -80.67 4.11
CA SER A 2 -32.98 -80.47 3.39
C SER A 2 -33.22 -79.64 2.12
N ALA A 3 -32.52 -78.55 1.77
CA ALA A 3 -31.42 -77.77 2.32
C ALA A 3 -31.46 -76.40 1.58
N ASP A 4 -31.21 -75.27 2.23
CA ASP A 4 -29.98 -74.45 2.09
C ASP A 4 -29.20 -74.54 0.76
N ASN A 5 -29.12 -73.42 0.03
CA ASN A 5 -27.86 -72.78 -0.44
C ASN A 5 -28.19 -71.52 -1.29
N GLN A 6 -28.04 -70.31 -0.74
CA GLN A 6 -26.83 -69.47 -0.70
C GLN A 6 -26.47 -68.74 -2.02
N ASN A 7 -26.71 -67.43 -1.95
CA ASN A 7 -26.03 -66.31 -2.61
C ASN A 7 -24.71 -66.60 -3.34
N VAL A 8 -24.60 -66.13 -4.60
CA VAL A 8 -23.37 -65.49 -5.10
C VAL A 8 -23.72 -64.34 -6.05
N THR A 9 -24.13 -63.19 -5.50
CA THR A 9 -23.92 -61.91 -6.19
C THR A 9 -22.50 -61.47 -5.92
N ALA A 10 -21.64 -61.63 -6.92
CA ALA A 10 -20.25 -61.16 -6.90
C ALA A 10 -20.19 -59.66 -6.55
N THR A 11 -19.68 -59.34 -5.38
CA THR A 11 -19.32 -57.99 -4.99
C THR A 11 -18.15 -57.53 -5.85
N LYS A 12 -18.41 -56.58 -6.77
CA LYS A 12 -17.36 -55.85 -7.46
C LYS A 12 -16.42 -55.22 -6.42
N PRO A 13 -15.08 -55.39 -6.52
CA PRO A 13 -14.17 -54.73 -5.61
C PRO A 13 -14.27 -53.21 -5.81
N LYS A 14 -14.63 -52.48 -4.74
CA LYS A 14 -14.54 -51.02 -4.71
C LYS A 14 -13.10 -50.62 -5.05
N GLN A 15 -12.90 -49.99 -6.21
CA GLN A 15 -11.64 -49.33 -6.52
C GLN A 15 -11.33 -48.33 -5.40
N LYS A 16 -10.25 -48.56 -4.66
CA LYS A 16 -9.68 -47.56 -3.75
C LYS A 16 -9.26 -46.37 -4.61
N GLY A 17 -10.08 -45.32 -4.64
CA GLY A 17 -9.74 -44.07 -5.30
C GLY A 17 -8.43 -43.55 -4.72
N LYS A 18 -7.40 -43.43 -5.56
CA LYS A 18 -6.16 -42.74 -5.21
C LYS A 18 -6.47 -41.25 -5.17
N SER A 19 -6.94 -40.75 -4.03
CA SER A 19 -7.34 -39.35 -3.87
C SER A 19 -6.15 -38.37 -3.79
N LEU A 20 -4.92 -38.86 -3.63
CA LEU A 20 -3.72 -38.03 -3.46
C LEU A 20 -2.57 -38.45 -4.39
N PRO A 21 -1.74 -37.50 -4.87
CA PRO A 21 -0.54 -37.80 -5.64
C PRO A 21 0.46 -38.67 -4.86
N PRO A 22 1.33 -39.45 -5.54
CA PRO A 22 2.42 -40.19 -4.92
C PRO A 22 3.33 -39.31 -4.05
N LYS A 23 3.80 -39.83 -2.91
CA LYS A 23 4.68 -39.11 -1.96
C LYS A 23 5.92 -38.50 -2.63
N LEU A 24 6.54 -39.23 -3.56
CA LEU A 24 7.73 -38.76 -4.29
C LEU A 24 7.44 -37.53 -5.15
N ILE A 25 6.28 -37.50 -5.83
CA ILE A 25 5.85 -36.36 -6.64
C ILE A 25 5.60 -35.15 -5.75
N ILE A 26 4.96 -35.34 -4.59
CA ILE A 26 4.74 -34.26 -3.62
C ILE A 26 6.07 -33.71 -3.11
N TRP A 27 7.01 -34.59 -2.75
CA TRP A 27 8.32 -34.17 -2.25
C TRP A 27 9.11 -33.39 -3.30
N LEU A 28 9.21 -33.91 -4.52
CA LEU A 28 9.93 -33.25 -5.61
C LEU A 28 9.29 -31.91 -5.97
N GLY A 29 7.96 -31.87 -6.07
CA GLY A 29 7.21 -30.64 -6.32
C GLY A 29 7.46 -29.58 -5.25
N LYS A 30 7.43 -29.97 -3.96
CA LYS A 30 7.76 -29.08 -2.85
C LYS A 30 9.20 -28.56 -2.93
N PHE A 31 10.15 -29.43 -3.22
CA PHE A 31 11.56 -29.05 -3.31
C PHE A 31 11.80 -28.01 -4.43
N VAL A 32 11.33 -28.31 -5.65
CA VAL A 32 11.46 -27.42 -6.81
C VAL A 32 10.77 -26.08 -6.54
N TRP A 33 9.51 -26.12 -6.07
CA TRP A 33 8.76 -24.91 -5.77
C TRP A 33 9.43 -24.03 -4.71
N THR A 34 9.88 -24.63 -3.60
CA THR A 34 10.53 -23.90 -2.51
C THR A 34 11.83 -23.24 -2.98
N THR A 35 12.59 -23.92 -3.84
CA THR A 35 13.86 -23.41 -4.37
C THR A 35 13.63 -22.22 -5.30
N LEU A 36 12.68 -22.33 -6.23
CA LEU A 36 12.29 -21.23 -7.12
C LEU A 36 11.76 -20.04 -6.32
N TRP A 37 10.89 -20.30 -5.34
CA TRP A 37 10.35 -19.27 -4.46
C TRP A 37 11.45 -18.49 -3.73
N GLN A 38 12.46 -19.18 -3.18
CA GLN A 38 13.59 -18.52 -2.50
C GLN A 38 14.42 -17.64 -3.45
N LEU A 39 14.68 -18.11 -4.67
CA LEU A 39 15.39 -17.33 -5.69
C LEU A 39 14.63 -16.05 -6.03
N MET A 40 13.34 -16.17 -6.32
CA MET A 40 12.50 -15.03 -6.68
C MET A 40 12.34 -14.03 -5.55
N MET A 41 12.09 -14.51 -4.33
CA MET A 41 11.96 -13.66 -3.15
C MET A 41 13.24 -12.90 -2.82
N SER A 42 14.43 -13.44 -3.14
CA SER A 42 15.69 -12.72 -2.91
C SER A 42 15.80 -11.42 -3.70
N GLN A 43 15.18 -11.34 -4.89
CA GLN A 43 15.16 -10.14 -5.73
C GLN A 43 13.98 -9.23 -5.40
N LEU A 44 12.79 -9.81 -5.22
CA LEU A 44 11.56 -9.07 -4.90
C LEU A 44 11.66 -8.40 -3.51
N ALA A 45 12.15 -9.16 -2.53
CA ALA A 45 12.21 -8.80 -1.13
C ALA A 45 13.60 -9.08 -0.55
N PRO A 46 14.56 -8.14 -0.73
CA PRO A 46 15.86 -8.20 -0.07
C PRO A 46 15.66 -8.43 1.43
N ARG A 47 16.48 -9.31 2.01
CA ARG A 47 16.36 -9.69 3.41
C ARG A 47 17.68 -9.60 4.16
N GLY A 48 17.59 -9.40 5.46
CA GLY A 48 18.73 -9.57 6.35
C GLY A 48 18.96 -11.03 6.73
N LYS A 49 19.85 -11.25 7.69
CA LYS A 49 20.28 -12.60 8.09
C LYS A 49 19.18 -13.37 8.83
N SER A 50 18.25 -12.68 9.49
CA SER A 50 17.14 -13.32 10.23
C SER A 50 15.90 -13.56 9.36
N GLY A 51 15.90 -13.11 8.10
CA GLY A 51 14.80 -13.30 7.14
C GLY A 51 13.78 -12.17 7.11
N GLU A 52 14.08 -11.08 7.81
CA GLU A 52 13.39 -9.81 7.81
C GLU A 52 13.55 -9.08 6.47
N TYR A 53 12.46 -8.48 5.98
CA TYR A 53 12.49 -7.69 4.75
C TYR A 53 13.18 -6.32 4.97
N LEU A 54 14.12 -5.98 4.08
CA LEU A 54 14.81 -4.70 4.04
C LEU A 54 14.37 -3.90 2.81
N ARG A 55 13.76 -2.73 3.05
CA ARG A 55 13.31 -1.83 1.98
C ARG A 55 14.49 -1.02 1.42
N PRO A 56 14.73 -1.04 0.11
CA PRO A 56 15.70 -0.12 -0.50
C PRO A 56 15.24 1.33 -0.42
N SER A 57 16.16 2.24 -0.12
CA SER A 57 15.88 3.69 -0.03
C SER A 57 15.73 4.34 -1.41
N SER A 58 14.89 5.39 -1.49
CA SER A 58 14.75 6.26 -2.66
C SER A 58 16.01 7.10 -2.91
N GLN A 59 16.32 7.36 -4.18
CA GLN A 59 17.60 7.96 -4.61
C GLN A 59 17.48 9.41 -5.11
N PHE A 60 16.29 9.85 -5.55
CA PHE A 60 16.05 11.22 -6.00
C PHE A 60 15.32 11.99 -4.90
N ARG A 61 15.96 13.04 -4.39
CA ARG A 61 15.62 13.70 -3.11
C ARG A 61 15.67 15.23 -3.21
N ASP A 62 15.56 15.79 -4.42
CA ASP A 62 15.54 17.24 -4.58
C ASP A 62 14.19 17.80 -4.09
N SER A 63 14.18 19.11 -3.80
CA SER A 63 13.01 19.85 -3.32
C SER A 63 12.51 20.87 -4.35
N ILE A 64 11.27 21.33 -4.19
CA ILE A 64 10.70 22.45 -4.96
C ILE A 64 10.67 23.68 -4.05
N GLY A 65 11.10 24.82 -4.59
CA GLY A 65 11.16 26.08 -3.85
C GLY A 65 11.76 27.21 -4.70
N ILE A 66 11.62 28.45 -4.24
CA ILE A 66 12.09 29.64 -4.96
C ILE A 66 13.60 29.60 -5.20
N ASP A 67 14.37 29.13 -4.20
CA ASP A 67 15.82 29.00 -4.28
C ASP A 67 16.29 27.63 -4.82
N SER A 68 15.35 26.78 -5.25
CA SER A 68 15.64 25.49 -5.87
C SER A 68 15.77 25.63 -7.39
N PRO A 69 16.54 24.77 -8.08
CA PRO A 69 16.46 24.63 -9.55
C PRO A 69 15.04 24.33 -10.06
N TYR A 70 14.15 23.92 -9.15
CA TYR A 70 12.76 23.60 -9.40
C TYR A 70 11.83 24.60 -8.69
N PRO A 71 11.62 25.83 -9.20
CA PRO A 71 10.61 26.75 -8.68
C PRO A 71 9.18 26.31 -8.99
N PRO A 72 8.25 26.45 -8.03
CA PRO A 72 6.87 26.01 -8.18
C PRO A 72 6.18 26.78 -9.32
N ALA A 73 5.45 26.05 -10.17
CA ALA A 73 4.76 26.61 -11.32
C ALA A 73 3.64 25.68 -11.82
N THR A 74 2.50 26.27 -12.19
CA THR A 74 1.40 25.54 -12.85
C THR A 74 1.85 24.91 -14.16
N GLY A 75 1.48 23.65 -14.37
CA GLY A 75 1.73 22.94 -15.61
C GLY A 75 3.18 22.51 -15.82
N ARG A 76 4.11 22.81 -14.90
CA ARG A 76 5.52 22.38 -14.98
C ARG A 76 5.72 20.94 -14.50
N TYR A 77 5.02 20.55 -13.44
CA TYR A 77 5.27 19.28 -12.75
C TYR A 77 4.23 18.22 -13.12
N GLN A 78 4.67 16.96 -13.06
CA GLN A 78 3.81 15.80 -13.27
C GLN A 78 4.11 14.73 -12.22
N LEU A 79 3.07 14.11 -11.67
CA LEU A 79 3.18 12.95 -10.80
C LEU A 79 2.97 11.68 -11.61
N PHE A 80 3.95 10.77 -11.60
CA PHE A 80 3.76 9.41 -12.07
C PHE A 80 3.38 8.54 -10.87
N VAL A 81 2.20 7.91 -10.94
CA VAL A 81 1.60 7.17 -9.83
C VAL A 81 1.10 5.81 -10.29
N GLY A 82 1.08 4.86 -9.37
CA GLY A 82 0.32 3.62 -9.53
C GLY A 82 -0.81 3.60 -8.52
N LEU A 83 -2.06 3.44 -8.97
CA LEU A 83 -3.24 3.53 -8.09
C LEU A 83 -3.24 2.46 -6.98
N SER A 84 -2.62 1.31 -7.24
CA SER A 84 -2.44 0.24 -6.25
C SER A 84 -1.42 0.58 -5.15
N CYS A 85 -0.46 1.49 -5.41
CA CYS A 85 0.68 1.75 -4.52
C CYS A 85 0.31 2.69 -3.37
N PRO A 86 0.48 2.29 -2.08
CA PRO A 86 0.15 3.16 -0.94
C PRO A 86 1.05 4.38 -0.82
N TRP A 87 2.30 4.30 -1.30
CA TRP A 87 3.25 5.41 -1.30
C TRP A 87 2.84 6.48 -2.31
N ALA A 88 2.41 6.05 -3.51
CA ALA A 88 1.93 6.97 -4.54
C ALA A 88 0.55 7.54 -4.19
N HIS A 89 -0.30 6.74 -3.54
CA HIS A 89 -1.62 7.20 -3.10
C HIS A 89 -1.52 8.37 -2.10
N ARG A 90 -0.46 8.49 -1.30
CA ARG A 90 -0.27 9.67 -0.42
C ARG A 90 -0.21 10.96 -1.21
N THR A 91 0.50 10.96 -2.34
CA THR A 91 0.68 12.16 -3.17
C THR A 91 -0.64 12.53 -3.85
N LEU A 92 -1.45 11.54 -4.24
CA LEU A 92 -2.80 11.77 -4.78
C LEU A 92 -3.74 12.37 -3.73
N VAL A 93 -3.74 11.85 -2.51
CA VAL A 93 -4.57 12.38 -1.42
C VAL A 93 -4.19 13.83 -1.10
N VAL A 94 -2.90 14.13 -0.93
CA VAL A 94 -2.47 15.52 -0.67
C VAL A 94 -2.78 16.44 -1.86
N ARG A 95 -2.54 15.98 -3.10
CA ARG A 95 -2.90 16.74 -4.30
C ARG A 95 -4.39 17.10 -4.32
N SER A 96 -5.24 16.13 -3.99
CA SER A 96 -6.70 16.33 -3.96
C SER A 96 -7.13 17.25 -2.83
N LEU A 97 -6.66 17.02 -1.60
CA LEU A 97 -7.00 17.85 -0.45
C LEU A 97 -6.55 19.31 -0.61
N LYS A 98 -5.40 19.55 -1.26
CA LYS A 98 -4.91 20.90 -1.57
C LYS A 98 -5.57 21.51 -2.82
N GLY A 99 -6.33 20.75 -3.60
CA GLY A 99 -6.91 21.20 -4.86
C GLY A 99 -5.84 21.57 -5.89
N LEU A 100 -4.84 20.71 -6.09
CA LEU A 100 -3.70 20.92 -6.98
C LEU A 100 -3.88 20.29 -8.37
N GLU A 101 -5.12 19.98 -8.75
CA GLU A 101 -5.46 19.28 -9.97
C GLU A 101 -4.93 19.97 -11.23
N ASP A 102 -5.16 21.27 -11.30
CA ASP A 102 -4.80 22.13 -12.43
C ASP A 102 -3.30 22.48 -12.43
N ALA A 103 -2.67 22.48 -11.25
CA ALA A 103 -1.26 22.82 -11.08
C ALA A 103 -0.33 21.65 -11.47
N ILE A 104 -0.70 20.43 -11.08
CA ILE A 104 0.15 19.24 -11.19
C ILE A 104 -0.62 18.13 -11.91
N SER A 105 -0.15 17.80 -13.13
CA SER A 105 -0.72 16.72 -13.93
C SER A 105 -0.36 15.34 -13.35
N VAL A 106 -1.16 14.31 -13.66
CA VAL A 106 -0.93 12.93 -13.19
C VAL A 106 -0.84 11.99 -14.39
N ALA A 107 0.20 11.14 -14.42
CA ALA A 107 0.30 9.99 -15.29
C ALA A 107 0.13 8.71 -14.47
N ILE A 108 -0.82 7.85 -14.89
CA ILE A 108 -1.09 6.59 -14.20
C ILE A 108 -0.29 5.48 -14.88
N ALA A 109 0.59 4.86 -14.11
CA ALA A 109 1.31 3.66 -14.49
C ALA A 109 0.59 2.41 -13.97
N THR A 110 0.62 1.35 -14.76
CA THR A 110 0.07 0.05 -14.40
C THR A 110 1.20 -0.95 -14.18
N PRO A 111 1.09 -1.85 -13.19
CA PRO A 111 2.05 -2.93 -13.01
C PRO A 111 1.98 -3.94 -14.18
N ASP A 112 3.13 -4.43 -14.66
CA ASP A 112 3.20 -5.44 -15.72
C ASP A 112 3.49 -6.84 -15.13
N PRO A 113 2.57 -7.83 -15.26
CA PRO A 113 2.76 -9.18 -14.70
C PRO A 113 3.83 -10.02 -15.41
N ILE A 114 4.20 -9.68 -16.64
CA ILE A 114 5.14 -10.44 -17.48
C ILE A 114 6.54 -9.83 -17.38
N GLN A 115 6.65 -8.53 -17.65
CA GLN A 115 7.93 -7.82 -17.68
C GLN A 115 8.38 -7.40 -16.27
N GLY A 116 7.42 -7.26 -15.34
CA GLY A 116 7.64 -6.65 -14.05
C GLY A 116 7.75 -5.12 -14.12
N GLY A 117 7.68 -4.47 -12.96
CA GLY A 117 7.77 -3.01 -12.88
C GLY A 117 6.49 -2.30 -13.34
N TRP A 118 6.64 -1.01 -13.68
CA TRP A 118 5.54 -0.11 -14.01
C TRP A 118 5.59 0.31 -15.47
N VAL A 119 4.54 -0.01 -16.22
CA VAL A 119 4.36 0.40 -17.61
C VAL A 119 3.38 1.57 -17.73
N LEU A 120 3.54 2.35 -18.79
CA LEU A 120 2.73 3.52 -19.07
C LEU A 120 1.78 3.18 -20.23
N PRO A 121 0.45 3.07 -19.98
CA PRO A 121 -0.52 2.74 -21.03
C PRO A 121 -0.48 3.73 -22.19
N GLN A 122 -0.23 5.00 -21.88
CA GLN A 122 0.01 6.07 -22.83
C GLN A 122 1.47 6.49 -22.75
N GLN A 123 2.02 6.96 -23.87
CA GLN A 123 3.41 7.41 -23.89
C GLN A 123 3.53 8.75 -23.17
N GLU A 124 4.45 8.85 -22.22
CA GLU A 124 4.72 10.06 -21.44
C GLU A 124 6.21 10.39 -21.57
N GLU A 125 6.55 11.62 -21.93
CA GLU A 125 7.95 12.03 -22.11
C GLU A 125 8.75 11.16 -23.11
N GLY A 126 8.04 10.55 -24.05
CA GLY A 126 8.63 9.60 -24.99
C GLY A 126 8.81 8.18 -24.42
N CYS A 127 8.48 7.93 -23.15
CA CYS A 127 8.64 6.67 -22.45
C CYS A 127 7.34 5.84 -22.41
N ARG A 128 7.49 4.51 -22.44
CA ARG A 128 6.43 3.50 -22.27
C ARG A 128 6.52 2.76 -20.94
N SER A 129 7.55 3.03 -20.13
CA SER A 129 7.71 2.47 -18.80
C SER A 129 8.41 3.44 -17.85
N LEU A 130 8.25 3.21 -16.54
CA LEU A 130 9.03 3.94 -15.53
C LEU A 130 10.52 3.60 -15.65
N ALA A 131 10.89 2.39 -16.07
CA ALA A 131 12.29 2.05 -16.29
C ALA A 131 12.93 2.99 -17.34
N GLU A 132 12.25 3.23 -18.45
CA GLU A 132 12.68 4.21 -19.46
C GLU A 132 12.71 5.63 -18.90
N LEU A 133 11.70 6.04 -18.11
CA LEU A 133 11.66 7.37 -17.49
C LEU A 133 12.85 7.60 -16.55
N TYR A 134 13.21 6.60 -15.74
CA TYR A 134 14.37 6.67 -14.85
C TYR A 134 15.69 6.69 -15.62
N GLN A 135 15.81 5.97 -16.74
CA GLN A 135 16.99 6.06 -17.61
C GLN A 135 17.09 7.41 -18.31
N LEU A 136 15.96 8.00 -18.70
CA LEU A 136 15.90 9.36 -19.25
C LEU A 136 16.40 10.38 -18.22
N ALA A 137 15.97 10.25 -16.97
CA ALA A 137 16.40 11.13 -15.87
C ALA A 137 17.88 10.98 -15.53
N LYS A 138 18.39 9.75 -15.54
CA LYS A 138 19.77 9.43 -15.18
C LYS A 138 20.24 8.20 -15.95
N SER A 139 21.04 8.44 -16.98
CA SER A 139 21.64 7.38 -17.79
C SER A 139 22.43 6.39 -16.92
N GLY A 140 22.16 5.10 -17.11
CA GLY A 140 22.80 4.03 -16.36
C GLY A 140 22.24 3.83 -14.94
N TYR A 141 21.04 4.32 -14.65
CA TYR A 141 20.38 4.07 -13.37
C TYR A 141 20.16 2.56 -13.16
N GLN A 142 20.59 2.05 -12.00
CA GLN A 142 20.49 0.63 -11.62
C GLN A 142 19.60 0.39 -10.38
N GLY A 143 18.98 1.46 -9.86
CA GLY A 143 18.08 1.37 -8.71
C GLY A 143 16.69 0.86 -9.08
N ARG A 144 15.81 0.72 -8.08
CA ARG A 144 14.40 0.41 -8.33
C ARG A 144 13.71 1.61 -8.99
N CYS A 145 12.94 1.35 -10.03
CA CYS A 145 12.12 2.34 -10.72
C CYS A 145 10.72 2.31 -10.09
N THR A 146 10.50 3.14 -9.07
CA THR A 146 9.33 3.10 -8.19
C THR A 146 8.36 4.25 -8.48
N VAL A 147 7.10 4.07 -8.14
CA VAL A 147 6.14 5.18 -7.94
C VAL A 147 6.03 5.52 -6.45
N PRO A 148 5.76 6.78 -6.06
CA PRO A 148 5.53 7.95 -6.93
C PRO A 148 6.84 8.53 -7.50
N VAL A 149 6.72 9.23 -8.61
CA VAL A 149 7.77 10.11 -9.16
C VAL A 149 7.21 11.51 -9.33
N LEU A 150 7.85 12.50 -8.74
CA LEU A 150 7.63 13.92 -9.03
C LEU A 150 8.60 14.35 -10.14
N TRP A 151 8.06 14.60 -11.31
CA TRP A 151 8.79 14.89 -12.53
C TRP A 151 8.70 16.37 -12.89
N ASP A 152 9.82 16.95 -13.32
CA ASP A 152 9.86 18.29 -13.90
C ASP A 152 9.91 18.20 -15.43
N LYS A 153 8.81 18.62 -16.08
CA LYS A 153 8.67 18.57 -17.54
C LYS A 153 9.59 19.55 -18.26
N GLN A 154 10.10 20.58 -17.58
CA GLN A 154 11.00 21.56 -18.19
C GLN A 154 12.44 21.05 -18.26
N THR A 155 12.96 20.51 -17.15
CA THR A 155 14.32 19.98 -17.07
C THR A 155 14.44 18.52 -17.50
N LYS A 156 13.31 17.83 -17.70
CA LYS A 156 13.25 16.39 -18.02
C LYS A 156 13.96 15.54 -16.96
N ALA A 157 13.70 15.86 -15.69
CA ALA A 157 14.36 15.24 -14.56
C ALA A 157 13.35 14.77 -13.51
N ILE A 158 13.74 13.73 -12.77
CA ILE A 158 13.06 13.33 -11.55
C ILE A 158 13.53 14.27 -10.45
N VAL A 159 12.60 15.07 -9.91
CA VAL A 159 12.85 15.93 -8.74
C VAL A 159 12.94 15.04 -7.49
N ASN A 160 11.92 14.23 -7.26
CA ASN A 160 11.83 13.44 -6.04
C ASN A 160 11.08 12.13 -6.28
N ASN A 161 11.52 11.04 -5.62
CA ASN A 161 10.82 9.75 -5.62
C ASN A 161 10.62 9.18 -4.21
N GLU A 162 10.66 10.03 -3.18
CA GLU A 162 10.33 9.73 -1.79
C GLU A 162 8.94 10.32 -1.46
N SER A 163 7.95 9.42 -1.29
CA SER A 163 6.56 9.82 -1.02
C SER A 163 6.41 10.73 0.19
N ALA A 164 7.23 10.52 1.25
CA ALA A 164 7.15 11.30 2.49
C ALA A 164 7.62 12.75 2.30
N GLU A 165 8.57 12.98 1.38
CA GLU A 165 9.03 14.33 1.04
C GLU A 165 8.10 14.98 0.03
N ILE A 166 7.64 14.22 -0.98
CA ILE A 166 6.72 14.74 -2.00
C ILE A 166 5.45 15.31 -1.34
N ILE A 167 4.88 14.63 -0.33
CA ILE A 167 3.66 15.13 0.32
C ILE A 167 3.90 16.43 1.10
N VAL A 168 5.11 16.65 1.63
CA VAL A 168 5.51 17.92 2.26
C VAL A 168 5.71 19.00 1.19
N ILE A 169 6.33 18.66 0.07
CA ILE A 169 6.49 19.55 -1.09
C ILE A 169 5.12 20.01 -1.60
N LEU A 170 4.18 19.09 -1.81
CA LEU A 170 2.83 19.40 -2.28
C LEU A 170 2.07 20.28 -1.29
N ASN A 171 2.22 20.03 0.01
CA ASN A 171 1.59 20.83 1.06
C ASN A 171 2.11 22.27 1.10
N ASN A 172 3.43 22.48 0.96
CA ASN A 172 4.07 23.78 1.22
C ASN A 172 4.34 24.59 -0.05
N ALA A 173 4.92 23.97 -1.07
CA ALA A 173 5.56 24.69 -2.18
C ALA A 173 4.57 25.21 -3.23
N PHE A 174 3.32 24.74 -3.21
CA PHE A 174 2.32 25.05 -4.23
C PHE A 174 1.13 25.85 -3.69
N ASN A 175 1.22 26.46 -2.51
CA ASN A 175 0.12 27.21 -1.92
C ASN A 175 -0.42 28.32 -2.85
N GLU A 176 0.43 28.99 -3.63
CA GLU A 176 -0.02 30.01 -4.60
C GLU A 176 -0.93 29.44 -5.70
N PHE A 177 -0.85 28.13 -5.98
CA PHE A 177 -1.58 27.45 -7.04
C PHE A 177 -2.67 26.51 -6.52
N ALA A 178 -2.82 26.39 -5.20
CA ALA A 178 -3.77 25.52 -4.54
C ALA A 178 -5.18 26.14 -4.52
N GLN A 179 -6.22 25.33 -4.69
CA GLN A 179 -7.60 25.80 -4.41
C GLN A 179 -7.88 25.93 -2.91
N HIS A 180 -7.12 25.21 -2.08
CA HIS A 180 -7.20 25.23 -0.62
C HIS A 180 -5.84 25.62 0.00
N PRO A 181 -5.35 26.85 -0.24
CA PRO A 181 -4.05 27.30 0.28
C PRO A 181 -4.01 27.35 1.80
N GLU A 182 -5.15 27.58 2.45
CA GLU A 182 -5.30 27.64 3.91
C GLU A 182 -5.21 26.27 4.61
N LEU A 183 -5.38 25.17 3.87
CA LEU A 183 -5.26 23.83 4.43
C LEU A 183 -3.79 23.52 4.70
N GLU A 184 -3.43 23.44 5.98
CA GLU A 184 -2.08 23.13 6.45
C GLU A 184 -2.06 21.72 7.05
N LEU A 185 -1.45 20.76 6.34
CA LEU A 185 -1.38 19.36 6.77
C LEU A 185 -0.13 19.06 7.61
N TYR A 186 0.80 20.01 7.71
CA TYR A 186 2.06 19.92 8.45
C TYR A 186 2.37 21.19 9.27
N PRO A 187 1.42 21.65 10.12
CA PRO A 187 1.55 22.90 10.85
C PRO A 187 2.65 22.84 11.90
N GLU A 188 3.33 23.97 12.12
CA GLU A 188 4.54 24.07 12.94
C GLU A 188 4.36 23.55 14.37
N ASP A 189 3.24 23.86 15.01
CA ASP A 189 2.90 23.48 16.38
C ASP A 189 2.65 21.98 16.56
N LEU A 190 2.32 21.26 15.47
CA LEU A 190 2.11 19.80 15.51
C LEU A 190 3.26 19.00 14.90
N ARG A 191 4.30 19.63 14.33
CA ARG A 191 5.37 18.92 13.60
C ARG A 191 6.02 17.80 14.40
N GLU A 192 6.42 18.07 15.64
CA GLU A 192 7.07 17.06 16.49
C GLU A 192 6.15 15.83 16.71
N LYS A 193 4.86 16.07 16.94
CA LYS A 193 3.86 15.00 17.12
C LYS A 193 3.60 14.25 15.82
N ILE A 194 3.53 14.95 14.70
CA ILE A 194 3.38 14.36 13.37
C ILE A 194 4.59 13.49 13.04
N ASP A 195 5.81 13.97 13.27
CA ASP A 195 7.06 13.24 13.02
C ASP A 195 7.18 12.00 13.90
N TRP A 196 6.81 12.11 15.17
CA TRP A 196 6.75 10.97 16.08
C TRP A 196 5.81 9.87 15.57
N TRP A 197 4.58 10.24 15.18
CA TRP A 197 3.63 9.30 14.58
C TRP A 197 4.14 8.74 13.26
N ASN A 198 4.71 9.58 12.41
CA ASN A 198 5.20 9.22 11.08
C ASN A 198 6.27 8.14 11.14
N GLU A 199 7.23 8.26 12.05
CA GLU A 199 8.30 7.28 12.24
C GLU A 199 7.73 5.93 12.68
N LYS A 200 6.87 5.97 13.71
CA LYS A 200 6.23 4.77 14.25
C LYS A 200 5.33 4.06 13.24
N ILE A 201 4.46 4.82 12.57
CA ILE A 201 3.53 4.32 11.56
C ILE A 201 4.31 3.79 10.35
N TYR A 202 5.37 4.46 9.92
CA TYR A 202 6.21 3.95 8.83
C TYR A 202 6.80 2.58 9.18
N HIS A 203 7.48 2.48 10.32
CA HIS A 203 8.19 1.26 10.71
C HIS A 203 7.24 0.09 10.95
N ALA A 204 6.21 0.29 11.79
CA ALA A 204 5.37 -0.78 12.30
C ALA A 204 4.11 -1.03 11.49
N VAL A 205 3.61 -0.05 10.72
CA VAL A 205 2.34 -0.17 9.98
C VAL A 205 2.57 -0.16 8.48
N ASN A 206 3.01 0.97 7.90
CA ASN A 206 3.14 1.11 6.45
C ASN A 206 4.15 0.14 5.86
N ASN A 207 5.33 0.02 6.47
CA ASN A 207 6.33 -0.98 6.11
C ASN A 207 6.11 -2.31 6.85
N GLY A 208 5.46 -2.29 8.02
CA GLY A 208 5.17 -3.48 8.83
C GLY A 208 4.32 -4.53 8.10
N VAL A 209 3.31 -4.11 7.33
CA VAL A 209 2.52 -5.04 6.50
C VAL A 209 3.39 -5.74 5.43
N TYR A 210 4.35 -5.03 4.83
CA TYR A 210 5.31 -5.63 3.89
C TYR A 210 6.31 -6.53 4.62
N ARG A 211 6.78 -6.16 5.82
CA ARG A 211 7.62 -7.01 6.66
C ARG A 211 6.90 -8.33 7.00
N CYS A 212 5.59 -8.30 7.25
CA CYS A 212 4.78 -9.51 7.41
C CYS A 212 4.71 -10.33 6.12
N GLY A 213 4.27 -9.71 5.02
CA GLY A 213 3.98 -10.41 3.77
C GLY A 213 5.20 -10.95 3.04
N LEU A 214 6.36 -10.33 3.25
CA LEU A 214 7.62 -10.66 2.59
C LEU A 214 8.62 -11.37 3.52
N ALA A 215 8.25 -11.64 4.77
CA ALA A 215 9.08 -12.41 5.69
C ALA A 215 9.40 -13.79 5.11
N GLN A 216 10.67 -14.19 5.22
CA GLN A 216 11.15 -15.49 4.74
C GLN A 216 11.36 -16.51 5.87
N THR A 217 11.09 -16.12 7.12
CA THR A 217 11.12 -17.01 8.29
C THR A 217 9.89 -16.76 9.16
N GLN A 218 9.47 -17.80 9.90
CA GLN A 218 8.34 -17.68 10.83
C GLN A 218 8.62 -16.67 11.95
N ALA A 219 9.87 -16.59 12.42
CA ALA A 219 10.27 -15.66 13.47
C ALA A 219 10.14 -14.19 13.00
N ALA A 220 10.69 -13.86 11.82
CA ALA A 220 10.58 -12.51 11.25
C ALA A 220 9.12 -12.10 10.99
N TYR A 221 8.29 -13.04 10.54
CA TYR A 221 6.85 -12.80 10.40
C TYR A 221 6.18 -12.51 11.75
N LEU A 222 6.44 -13.32 12.78
CA LEU A 222 5.82 -13.13 14.10
C LEU A 222 6.24 -11.82 14.76
N GLU A 223 7.51 -11.43 14.63
CA GLU A 223 8.03 -10.14 15.10
C GLU A 223 7.31 -8.97 14.42
N ALA A 224 7.31 -8.93 13.09
CA ALA A 224 6.63 -7.88 12.33
C ALA A 224 5.12 -7.83 12.61
N CYS A 225 4.48 -8.98 12.73
CA CYS A 225 3.05 -9.09 13.01
C CYS A 225 2.73 -8.64 14.45
N ASN A 226 3.58 -8.95 15.43
CA ASN A 226 3.43 -8.45 16.80
C ASN A 226 3.53 -6.92 16.85
N GLU A 227 4.56 -6.34 16.24
CA GLU A 227 4.75 -4.89 16.20
C GLU A 227 3.60 -4.16 15.49
N LEU A 228 3.14 -4.71 14.36
CA LEU A 228 2.02 -4.17 13.58
C LEU A 228 0.76 -4.08 14.45
N PHE A 229 0.34 -5.19 15.06
CA PHE A 229 -0.91 -5.21 15.82
C PHE A 229 -0.80 -4.43 17.13
N ALA A 230 0.36 -4.44 17.80
CA ALA A 230 0.59 -3.59 18.97
C ALA A 230 0.45 -2.09 18.64
N THR A 231 0.99 -1.68 17.48
CA THR A 231 0.89 -0.28 17.04
C THR A 231 -0.53 0.08 16.61
N LEU A 232 -1.25 -0.83 15.95
CA LEU A 232 -2.67 -0.61 15.60
C LEU A 232 -3.56 -0.51 16.85
N ASP A 233 -3.32 -1.34 17.88
CA ASP A 233 -4.05 -1.27 19.16
C ASP A 233 -3.78 0.08 19.86
N GLU A 234 -2.55 0.59 19.82
CA GLU A 234 -2.22 1.92 20.37
C GLU A 234 -2.89 3.06 19.60
N ILE A 235 -2.88 3.00 18.27
CA ILE A 235 -3.58 3.98 17.43
C ILE A 235 -5.09 3.96 17.74
N ASP A 236 -5.70 2.78 17.85
CA ASP A 236 -7.12 2.65 18.18
C ASP A 236 -7.45 3.30 19.53
N ALA A 237 -6.61 3.11 20.54
CA ALA A 237 -6.76 3.73 21.86
C ALA A 237 -6.64 5.27 21.81
N VAL A 238 -5.74 5.81 20.98
CA VAL A 238 -5.63 7.27 20.77
C VAL A 238 -6.87 7.82 20.08
N LEU A 239 -7.38 7.11 19.07
CA LEU A 239 -8.55 7.48 18.28
C LEU A 239 -9.87 7.39 19.05
N ALA A 240 -9.86 6.86 20.27
CA ALA A 240 -10.97 6.93 21.21
C ALA A 240 -11.22 8.36 21.72
N ASN A 241 -10.15 9.15 21.87
CA ASN A 241 -10.18 10.47 22.49
C ASN A 241 -9.84 11.62 21.53
N SER A 242 -9.39 11.30 20.31
CA SER A 242 -8.98 12.29 19.31
C SER A 242 -9.59 11.92 17.96
N ARG A 243 -10.12 12.90 17.22
CA ARG A 243 -10.71 12.64 15.90
C ARG A 243 -9.66 12.09 14.93
N TYR A 244 -8.47 12.71 14.91
CA TYR A 244 -7.31 12.33 14.12
C TYR A 244 -6.08 12.08 15.01
N LEU A 245 -4.97 11.59 14.46
CA LEU A 245 -3.77 11.20 15.23
C LEU A 245 -3.15 12.36 16.02
N CYS A 246 -3.23 13.57 15.45
CA CYS A 246 -2.61 14.76 16.03
C CYS A 246 -3.58 15.70 16.73
N GLY A 247 -4.90 15.47 16.64
CA GLY A 247 -5.93 16.30 17.27
C GLY A 247 -7.21 16.32 16.45
N ASP A 248 -7.79 17.51 16.28
CA ASP A 248 -9.08 17.71 15.60
C ASP A 248 -8.98 17.91 14.08
N CYS A 249 -7.77 18.17 13.57
CA CYS A 249 -7.51 18.39 12.14
C CYS A 249 -6.71 17.23 11.53
N VAL A 250 -6.96 16.97 10.24
CA VAL A 250 -6.20 16.00 9.43
C VAL A 250 -4.77 16.50 9.25
N THR A 251 -3.80 15.60 9.40
CA THR A 251 -2.38 15.89 9.17
C THR A 251 -1.75 14.91 8.19
N LEU A 252 -0.50 15.17 7.78
CA LEU A 252 0.27 14.23 6.97
C LEU A 252 0.45 12.85 7.63
N ALA A 253 0.40 12.76 8.97
CA ALA A 253 0.40 11.48 9.68
C ALA A 253 -0.85 10.65 9.36
N ASP A 254 -2.02 11.29 9.33
CA ASP A 254 -3.28 10.64 9.01
C ASP A 254 -3.29 10.14 7.58
N ILE A 255 -2.78 10.93 6.63
CA ILE A 255 -2.68 10.54 5.21
C ILE A 255 -1.72 9.36 5.03
N ARG A 256 -0.59 9.37 5.75
CA ARG A 256 0.36 8.25 5.72
C ARG A 256 -0.24 6.96 6.27
N LEU A 257 -1.08 7.04 7.29
CA LEU A 257 -1.78 5.89 7.87
C LEU A 257 -2.93 5.43 6.96
N PHE A 258 -3.75 6.36 6.47
CA PHE A 258 -4.92 6.14 5.62
C PHE A 258 -4.62 5.18 4.48
N THR A 259 -3.55 5.44 3.72
CA THR A 259 -3.26 4.65 2.52
C THR A 259 -2.91 3.20 2.83
N THR A 260 -2.47 2.88 4.06
CA THR A 260 -2.31 1.51 4.53
C THR A 260 -3.64 0.93 5.03
N LEU A 261 -4.42 1.66 5.83
CA LEU A 261 -5.70 1.18 6.35
C LEU A 261 -6.70 0.86 5.24
N PHE A 262 -6.78 1.72 4.22
CA PHE A 262 -7.61 1.52 3.03
C PHE A 262 -7.36 0.18 2.32
N ARG A 263 -6.11 -0.30 2.33
CA ARG A 263 -5.69 -1.55 1.67
C ARG A 263 -5.71 -2.76 2.60
N PHE A 264 -5.89 -2.54 3.90
CA PHE A 264 -5.61 -3.56 4.90
C PHE A 264 -6.54 -4.75 4.78
N ASP A 265 -7.86 -4.54 4.87
CA ASP A 265 -8.83 -5.63 4.85
C ASP A 265 -8.93 -6.29 3.46
N ILE A 266 -8.63 -5.53 2.41
CA ILE A 266 -8.76 -5.96 1.01
C ILE A 266 -7.56 -6.78 0.54
N ALA A 267 -6.37 -6.41 0.98
CA ALA A 267 -5.13 -7.04 0.54
C ALA A 267 -4.34 -7.58 1.74
N TYR A 268 -3.85 -6.70 2.62
CA TYR A 268 -2.84 -7.07 3.62
C TYR A 268 -3.30 -8.16 4.59
N TYR A 269 -4.57 -8.15 4.98
CA TYR A 269 -5.19 -9.17 5.81
C TYR A 269 -5.03 -10.56 5.20
N GLY A 270 -5.28 -10.69 3.89
CA GLY A 270 -5.13 -11.95 3.15
C GLY A 270 -3.70 -12.21 2.69
N ILE A 271 -3.23 -11.46 1.69
CA ILE A 271 -1.99 -11.78 0.98
C ILE A 271 -0.74 -11.68 1.85
N PHE A 272 -0.72 -10.70 2.76
CA PHE A 272 0.40 -10.48 3.68
C PHE A 272 0.22 -11.16 5.04
N LYS A 273 -0.88 -11.90 5.22
CA LYS A 273 -1.20 -12.64 6.44
C LYS A 273 -1.28 -11.74 7.68
N CYS A 274 -1.62 -10.45 7.51
CA CYS A 274 -1.87 -9.54 8.62
C CYS A 274 -3.27 -9.80 9.22
N ASN A 275 -3.52 -11.02 9.69
CA ASN A 275 -4.87 -11.57 9.86
C ASN A 275 -5.32 -11.77 11.30
N ARG A 276 -4.73 -11.07 12.28
CA ARG A 276 -5.19 -11.16 13.69
C ARG A 276 -6.53 -10.45 13.92
N ARG A 277 -6.74 -9.32 13.24
CA ARG A 277 -7.95 -8.51 13.31
C ARG A 277 -8.07 -7.65 12.04
N ARG A 278 -9.27 -7.51 11.49
CA ARG A 278 -9.55 -6.58 10.38
C ARG A 278 -9.64 -5.15 10.91
N ILE A 279 -9.36 -4.14 10.10
CA ILE A 279 -9.52 -2.72 10.46
C ILE A 279 -10.97 -2.42 10.85
N GLN A 280 -11.94 -3.01 10.16
CA GLN A 280 -13.36 -2.85 10.49
C GLN A 280 -13.76 -3.43 11.86
N ASP A 281 -12.97 -4.36 12.42
CA ASP A 281 -13.25 -5.03 13.70
C ASP A 281 -12.66 -4.27 14.91
N TYR A 282 -11.91 -3.19 14.67
CA TYR A 282 -11.46 -2.28 15.72
C TYR A 282 -12.54 -1.28 16.10
N GLN A 283 -12.52 -0.83 17.37
CA GLN A 283 -13.55 0.05 17.90
C GLN A 283 -13.54 1.44 17.25
N HIS A 284 -12.35 1.98 16.95
CA HIS A 284 -12.19 3.35 16.47
C HIS A 284 -11.57 3.42 15.06
N LEU A 285 -10.60 2.57 14.74
CA LEU A 285 -9.90 2.55 13.44
C LEU A 285 -10.84 2.40 12.24
N GLY A 286 -11.88 1.56 12.34
CA GLY A 286 -12.88 1.40 11.27
C GLY A 286 -13.64 2.70 10.99
N SER A 287 -14.08 3.41 12.03
CA SER A 287 -14.73 4.72 11.89
C SER A 287 -13.75 5.80 11.39
N TYR A 288 -12.49 5.74 11.81
CA TYR A 288 -11.44 6.67 11.41
C TYR A 288 -11.11 6.55 9.93
N LEU A 289 -11.01 5.31 9.42
CA LEU A 289 -10.84 5.06 7.99
C LEU A 289 -12.00 5.65 7.16
N ARG A 290 -13.25 5.53 7.65
CA ARG A 290 -14.43 6.10 6.98
C ARG A 290 -14.43 7.62 6.98
N ASP A 291 -14.07 8.25 8.10
CA ASP A 291 -13.92 9.71 8.21
C ASP A 291 -12.96 10.25 7.15
N LEU A 292 -11.76 9.65 7.05
CA LEU A 292 -10.77 10.04 6.04
C LEU A 292 -11.23 9.75 4.60
N TYR A 293 -11.86 8.60 4.35
CA TYR A 293 -12.36 8.24 3.02
C TYR A 293 -13.45 9.20 2.52
N GLN A 294 -14.27 9.73 3.44
CA GLN A 294 -15.39 10.62 3.15
C GLN A 294 -15.00 12.10 3.09
N LEU A 295 -13.73 12.45 3.32
CA LEU A 295 -13.24 13.80 3.05
C LEU A 295 -13.42 14.13 1.55
N PRO A 296 -13.77 15.39 1.20
CA PRO A 296 -13.94 15.79 -0.20
C PRO A 296 -12.72 15.42 -1.06
N GLY A 297 -12.97 14.75 -2.19
CA GLY A 297 -11.95 14.33 -3.16
C GLY A 297 -11.15 13.06 -2.81
N VAL A 298 -11.13 12.63 -1.54
CA VAL A 298 -10.31 11.46 -1.14
C VAL A 298 -10.84 10.13 -1.71
N ALA A 299 -12.17 9.97 -1.81
CA ALA A 299 -12.76 8.78 -2.42
C ALA A 299 -12.35 8.62 -3.91
N ASP A 300 -12.13 9.74 -4.62
CA ASP A 300 -11.76 9.72 -6.05
C ASP A 300 -10.31 9.27 -6.27
N THR A 301 -9.47 9.30 -5.24
CA THR A 301 -8.09 8.78 -5.31
C THR A 301 -8.01 7.27 -5.04
N CYS A 302 -9.13 6.63 -4.69
CA CYS A 302 -9.20 5.26 -4.19
C CYS A 302 -9.67 4.27 -5.26
N ASP A 303 -8.74 3.53 -5.87
CA ASP A 303 -9.06 2.45 -6.82
C ASP A 303 -8.86 1.06 -6.18
N LEU A 304 -9.97 0.49 -5.73
CA LEU A 304 -10.02 -0.83 -5.09
C LEU A 304 -9.63 -1.96 -6.04
N GLU A 305 -10.03 -1.87 -7.31
CA GLU A 305 -9.79 -2.91 -8.29
C GLU A 305 -8.32 -2.94 -8.68
N SER A 306 -7.70 -1.78 -8.91
CA SER A 306 -6.25 -1.68 -9.12
C SER A 306 -5.47 -2.24 -7.92
N VAL A 307 -5.89 -1.96 -6.68
CA VAL A 307 -5.27 -2.56 -5.48
C VAL A 307 -5.36 -4.08 -5.52
N LYS A 308 -6.55 -4.65 -5.71
CA LYS A 308 -6.73 -6.11 -5.70
C LYS A 308 -5.96 -6.80 -6.81
N GLN A 309 -6.04 -6.26 -8.03
CA GLN A 309 -5.35 -6.78 -9.21
C GLN A 309 -3.84 -6.77 -9.00
N ASP A 310 -3.27 -5.69 -8.45
CA ASP A 310 -1.84 -5.62 -8.25
C ASP A 310 -1.36 -6.58 -7.16
N TYR A 311 -1.95 -6.51 -5.97
CA TYR A 311 -1.49 -7.33 -4.85
C TYR A 311 -1.67 -8.82 -5.14
N TYR A 312 -2.84 -9.26 -5.59
CA TYR A 312 -3.10 -10.68 -5.82
C TYR A 312 -2.65 -11.17 -7.19
N GLY A 313 -2.61 -10.32 -8.21
CA GLY A 313 -2.26 -10.70 -9.58
C GLY A 313 -0.77 -10.57 -9.90
N ASN A 314 -0.09 -9.53 -9.40
CA ASN A 314 1.28 -9.20 -9.82
C ASN A 314 2.36 -9.52 -8.78
N LEU A 315 2.03 -9.71 -7.50
CA LEU A 315 3.00 -10.10 -6.48
C LEU A 315 3.37 -11.59 -6.56
N PHE A 316 3.77 -12.06 -7.74
CA PHE A 316 4.40 -13.36 -7.87
C PHE A 316 5.80 -13.32 -7.21
N PRO A 317 6.17 -14.27 -6.33
CA PRO A 317 5.54 -15.58 -6.11
C PRO A 317 4.64 -15.71 -4.87
N LEU A 318 4.14 -14.62 -4.28
CA LEU A 318 3.31 -14.67 -3.06
C LEU A 318 1.92 -15.30 -3.31
N ASN A 319 1.32 -15.06 -4.48
CA ASN A 319 0.07 -15.68 -4.89
C ASN A 319 0.22 -16.38 -6.25
N PRO A 320 0.80 -17.59 -6.31
CA PRO A 320 1.13 -18.26 -7.58
C PRO A 320 -0.06 -18.53 -8.49
N GLY A 321 -1.25 -18.71 -7.91
CA GLY A 321 -2.46 -18.97 -8.68
C GLY A 321 -3.06 -17.73 -9.33
N GLY A 322 -2.60 -16.52 -8.96
CA GLY A 322 -3.15 -15.26 -9.48
C GLY A 322 -4.63 -15.03 -9.15
N ILE A 323 -5.23 -15.84 -8.30
CA ILE A 323 -6.65 -15.74 -7.95
C ILE A 323 -6.83 -14.50 -7.08
N ILE A 324 -7.71 -13.60 -7.53
CA ILE A 324 -8.08 -12.38 -6.84
C ILE A 324 -9.34 -12.67 -5.99
N PRO A 325 -9.31 -12.47 -4.66
CA PRO A 325 -10.48 -12.67 -3.81
C PRO A 325 -11.64 -11.73 -4.19
N ALA A 326 -12.88 -12.22 -4.03
CA ALA A 326 -14.06 -11.42 -4.32
C ALA A 326 -14.28 -10.29 -3.31
N GLY A 327 -14.08 -10.57 -2.01
CA GLY A 327 -14.34 -9.61 -0.93
C GLY A 327 -13.12 -8.80 -0.48
N PRO A 328 -13.27 -8.03 0.61
CA PRO A 328 -14.53 -7.70 1.29
C PRO A 328 -15.38 -6.68 0.50
N ASP A 329 -16.66 -6.56 0.85
CA ASP A 329 -17.52 -5.47 0.35
C ASP A 329 -17.12 -4.14 1.02
N MET A 330 -16.75 -3.17 0.20
CA MET A 330 -16.27 -1.85 0.65
C MET A 330 -17.36 -0.79 0.64
N SER A 331 -18.62 -1.14 0.34
CA SER A 331 -19.78 -0.26 0.56
C SER A 331 -19.84 0.28 2.00
N SER A 332 -19.28 -0.49 2.94
CA SER A 332 -19.09 -0.10 4.34
C SER A 332 -18.31 1.20 4.52
N LEU A 333 -17.45 1.60 3.57
CA LEU A 333 -16.70 2.86 3.64
C LEU A 333 -17.59 4.11 3.56
N LEU A 334 -18.80 3.98 3.00
CA LEU A 334 -19.77 5.07 2.85
C LEU A 334 -20.71 5.22 4.05
N VAL A 335 -20.65 4.29 5.02
CA VAL A 335 -21.47 4.37 6.23
C VAL A 335 -21.02 5.56 7.08
N PRO A 336 -21.94 6.36 7.66
CA PRO A 336 -21.57 7.46 8.56
C PRO A 336 -20.57 7.02 9.63
N HIS A 337 -19.55 7.84 9.85
CA HIS A 337 -18.45 7.51 10.78
C HIS A 337 -18.72 8.00 12.21
N GLY A 338 -19.48 9.08 12.40
CA GLY A 338 -19.87 9.58 13.73
C GLY A 338 -18.70 10.11 14.56
N ARG A 339 -17.66 10.64 13.91
CA ARG A 339 -16.40 11.08 14.55
C ARG A 339 -16.29 12.59 14.73
N GLU A 340 -17.28 13.35 14.27
CA GLU A 340 -17.26 14.81 14.18
C GLU A 340 -17.11 15.51 15.54
N ASN A 341 -17.51 14.82 16.61
CA ASN A 341 -17.53 15.32 17.99
C ASN A 341 -16.53 14.62 18.94
N ILE A 342 -15.67 13.73 18.44
CA ILE A 342 -14.63 13.09 19.26
C ILE A 342 -13.56 14.14 19.61
N GLY A 343 -13.13 14.19 20.87
CA GLY A 343 -12.06 15.08 21.33
C GLY A 343 -12.47 16.54 21.54
N LYS A 344 -13.61 16.96 20.98
CA LYS A 344 -14.21 18.27 21.28
C LYS A 344 -14.74 18.26 22.70
N SER A 345 -14.08 19.00 23.60
CA SER A 345 -14.70 19.35 24.88
C SER A 345 -16.05 20.02 24.58
N THR A 346 -17.13 19.51 25.16
CA THR A 346 -18.38 20.26 25.19
C THR A 346 -18.09 21.50 26.01
N ALA A 347 -17.76 22.60 25.33
CA ALA A 347 -17.83 23.92 25.93
C ALA A 347 -19.28 24.07 26.41
N SER A 348 -19.49 23.80 27.69
CA SER A 348 -20.77 23.92 28.36
C SER A 348 -21.15 25.38 28.24
N SER A 349 -22.31 25.62 27.63
CA SER A 349 -22.94 26.93 27.49
C SER A 349 -23.26 27.53 28.86
#